data_AF-A0A953YDJ2-F1
#
_entry.id   AF-A0A953YDJ2-F1
#
_cell.length_a   1.000
_cell.length_b   1.000
_cell.length_c   1.000
_cell.angle_alpha   90.00
_cell.angle_beta   90.00
_cell.angle_gamma   90.00
#
_symmetry.space_group_name_H-M   'P 1'
#
loop_
_entity.id
_entity.type
_entity.pdbx_description
1 polymer ?
#
loop_
_entity_poly.entity_id
_entity_poly.type
_entity_poly.pdbx_seq_one_letter_code
_entity_poly.pdbx_strand_id
1 'polypeptide(L)' 'PRGSGGFGYDPMFQPDGEAETFGEMAVGEAGLARKAALSHRGRAFRALAARCFGGEPVRE' A
#
# COMPACT_ATOMS: atom_id res chain seq x y z
N PRO A 1 -9.76 -15.49 4.55
CA PRO A 1 -8.83 -14.89 3.57
C PRO A 1 -9.63 -14.43 2.34
N ARG A 2 -9.34 -13.25 1.79
CA ARG A 2 -10.06 -12.65 0.65
C ARG A 2 -9.08 -12.05 -0.37
N GLY A 3 -9.34 -12.30 -1.66
CA GLY A 3 -8.51 -11.83 -2.77
C GLY A 3 -7.27 -12.68 -3.05
N SER A 4 -6.79 -12.64 -4.30
CA SER A 4 -5.67 -13.44 -4.82
C SER A 4 -4.45 -12.61 -5.23
N GLY A 5 -4.54 -11.29 -5.09
CA GLY A 5 -3.47 -10.35 -5.38
C GLY A 5 -2.43 -10.27 -4.28
N GLY A 6 -1.29 -9.67 -4.60
CA GLY A 6 -0.22 -9.45 -3.63
C GLY A 6 0.49 -10.73 -3.21
N PHE A 7 0.92 -10.79 -1.94
CA PHE A 7 1.70 -11.90 -1.39
C PHE A 7 1.51 -12.02 0.14
N GLY A 8 1.88 -13.18 0.70
CA GLY A 8 1.88 -13.41 2.15
C GLY A 8 0.52 -13.18 2.80
N TYR A 9 0.45 -12.24 3.74
CA TYR A 9 -0.75 -11.97 4.54
C TYR A 9 -1.72 -10.95 3.91
N ASP A 10 -1.45 -10.49 2.69
CA ASP A 10 -2.33 -9.53 2.01
C ASP A 10 -3.80 -9.96 1.99
N PRO A 11 -4.16 -11.25 1.78
CA PRO A 11 -5.56 -11.67 1.81
C PRO A 11 -6.25 -11.58 3.16
N MET A 12 -5.54 -11.20 4.23
CA MET A 12 -6.09 -11.06 5.58
C MET A 12 -6.00 -9.62 6.10
N PHE A 13 -5.25 -8.74 5.43
CA PHE A 13 -4.99 -7.39 5.93
C PHE A 13 -5.88 -6.38 5.23
N GLN A 14 -6.88 -5.87 5.94
CA GLN A 14 -7.74 -4.77 5.51
C GLN A 14 -7.18 -3.47 6.09
N PRO A 15 -6.71 -2.52 5.27
CA PRO A 15 -6.27 -1.22 5.77
C PRO A 15 -7.45 -0.41 6.33
N ASP A 16 -7.15 0.47 7.27
CA ASP A 16 -8.16 1.30 7.94
C ASP A 16 -8.92 2.19 6.93
N GLY A 17 -10.24 2.25 7.08
CA GLY A 17 -11.13 3.05 6.21
C GLY A 17 -11.46 2.41 4.86
N GLU A 18 -10.93 1.22 4.56
CA GLU A 18 -11.15 0.52 3.28
C GLU A 18 -11.99 -0.74 3.49
N ALA A 19 -12.76 -1.15 2.47
CA ALA A 19 -13.59 -2.38 2.53
C ALA A 19 -12.84 -3.64 2.05
N GLU A 20 -11.79 -3.44 1.25
CA GLU A 20 -11.03 -4.49 0.59
C GLU A 20 -9.78 -4.85 1.41
N THR A 21 -9.37 -6.11 1.38
CA THR A 21 -8.04 -6.51 1.84
C THR A 21 -6.98 -6.06 0.84
N PHE A 22 -5.70 -6.03 1.25
CA PHE A 22 -4.62 -5.87 0.28
C PHE A 22 -4.59 -6.97 -0.79
N GLY A 23 -5.09 -8.17 -0.47
CA GLY A 23 -5.23 -9.27 -1.42
C GLY A 23 -6.31 -9.03 -2.48
N GLU A 24 -7.36 -8.28 -2.14
CA GLU A 24 -8.39 -7.85 -3.11
C GLU A 24 -7.92 -6.62 -3.89
N MET A 25 -7.19 -5.69 -3.26
CA MET A 25 -6.68 -4.48 -3.92
C MET A 25 -5.57 -4.76 -4.94
N ALA A 26 -4.64 -5.67 -4.67
CA ALA A 26 -3.39 -5.83 -5.43
C ALA A 26 -3.55 -6.65 -6.73
N VAL A 27 -4.52 -6.28 -7.57
CA VAL A 27 -4.81 -6.91 -8.86
C VAL A 27 -4.47 -5.93 -9.99
N GLY A 28 -3.54 -6.34 -10.86
CA GLY A 28 -3.04 -5.51 -11.95
C GLY A 28 -2.28 -4.27 -11.49
N GLU A 29 -1.87 -3.42 -12.44
CA GLU A 29 -1.01 -2.25 -12.17
C GLU A 29 -1.72 -1.19 -11.31
N ALA A 30 -2.98 -0.87 -11.64
CA ALA A 30 -3.78 0.11 -10.90
C ALA A 30 -4.02 -0.34 -9.45
N GLY A 31 -4.30 -1.63 -9.25
CA GLY A 31 -4.49 -2.20 -7.91
C GLY A 31 -3.21 -2.21 -7.09
N LEU A 32 -2.08 -2.53 -7.72
CA LEU A 32 -0.78 -2.47 -7.07
C LEU A 32 -0.40 -1.03 -6.66
N ALA A 33 -0.71 -0.04 -7.50
CA ALA A 33 -0.53 1.37 -7.18
C ALA A 33 -1.39 1.80 -5.97
N ARG A 34 -2.65 1.35 -5.88
CA ARG A 34 -3.51 1.62 -4.71
C ARG A 34 -2.96 1.00 -3.44
N LYS A 35 -2.49 -0.27 -3.48
CA LYS A 35 -1.79 -0.88 -2.35
C LYS A 35 -0.52 -0.10 -1.97
N ALA A 36 0.26 0.37 -2.94
CA ALA A 36 1.46 1.17 -2.67
C ALA A 36 1.14 2.53 -2.05
N ALA A 37 0.00 3.14 -2.37
CA ALA A 37 -0.45 4.37 -1.72
C ALA A 37 -0.73 4.15 -0.22
N LEU A 38 -1.40 3.06 0.15
CA LEU A 38 -1.89 2.81 1.52
C LEU A 38 -0.92 2.02 2.41
N SER A 39 -0.11 1.14 1.83
CA SER A 39 0.72 0.20 2.61
C SER A 39 1.79 0.90 3.45
N HIS A 40 2.17 0.26 4.55
CA HIS A 40 3.29 0.67 5.41
C HIS A 40 4.60 0.83 4.60
N ARG A 41 4.82 -0.05 3.62
CA ARG A 41 5.98 0.02 2.72
C ARG A 41 5.95 1.30 1.90
N GLY A 42 4.80 1.63 1.30
CA GLY A 42 4.64 2.88 0.56
C GLY A 42 4.91 4.11 1.41
N ARG A 43 4.38 4.15 2.62
CA ARG A 43 4.64 5.22 3.60
C ARG A 43 6.13 5.36 3.92
N ALA A 44 6.81 4.24 4.18
CA ALA A 44 8.25 4.22 4.48
C ALA A 44 9.09 4.72 3.30
N PHE A 45 8.78 4.31 2.06
CA PHE A 45 9.50 4.78 0.87
C PHE A 45 9.28 6.27 0.60
N ARG A 46 8.07 6.79 0.82
CA ARG A 46 7.83 8.25 0.74
C ARG A 46 8.63 9.00 1.79
N ALA A 47 8.68 8.51 3.03
CA ALA A 47 9.50 9.11 4.07
C ALA A 47 11.01 9.07 3.74
N LEU A 48 11.49 7.96 3.14
CA LEU A 48 12.85 7.85 2.64
C LEU A 48 13.13 8.88 1.53
N ALA A 49 12.24 8.98 0.54
CA ALA A 49 12.33 9.96 -0.55
C ALA A 49 12.44 11.39 -0.02
N ALA A 50 11.57 11.75 0.93
CA ALA A 50 11.57 13.08 1.52
C ALA A 50 12.85 13.40 2.28
N ARG A 51 13.34 12.46 3.11
CA ARG A 51 14.48 12.71 4.01
C ARG A 51 15.85 12.59 3.34
N CYS A 52 15.97 11.77 2.30
CA CYS A 52 17.26 11.45 1.69
C CYS A 52 17.43 12.03 0.28
N PHE A 53 16.33 12.35 -0.41
CA PHE A 53 16.36 12.72 -1.82
C PHE A 53 15.59 14.02 -2.15
N GLY A 54 15.17 14.78 -1.12
CA GLY A 54 14.47 16.05 -1.30
C GLY A 54 13.02 15.93 -1.78
N GLY A 55 12.39 14.78 -1.59
CA GLY A 55 10.96 14.61 -1.88
C GLY A 55 10.06 15.42 -0.95
N GLU A 56 8.84 15.70 -1.40
CA GLU A 56 7.83 16.37 -0.56
C GLU A 56 7.42 15.50 0.64
N PRO A 57 7.22 16.08 1.84
CA PRO A 57 6.86 15.34 3.03
C PRO A 57 5.45 14.73 2.94
N VAL A 58 5.26 13.57 3.58
CA VAL A 58 3.95 12.93 3.70
C VAL A 58 3.06 13.80 4.59
N ARG A 59 1.95 14.30 4.06
CA ARG A 59 0.86 14.90 4.85
C ARG A 59 -0.06 13.77 5.33
N GLU A 60 -0.34 13.76 6.62
CA GLU A 60 -1.22 12.76 7.27
C GLU A 60 -2.70 13.02 6.97
#